data_AF-A0A7S1UYM0-F1
#
_entry.id   AF-A0A7S1UYM0-F1
#
_cell.length_a   1.000
_cell.length_b   1.000
_cell.length_c   1.000
_cell.angle_alpha   90.00
_cell.angle_beta   90.00
_cell.angle_gamma   90.00
#
_symmetry.space_group_name_H-M   'P 1'
#
loop_
_entity.id
_entity.type
_entity.pdbx_description
1 polymer ?
#
loop_
_entity_poly.entity_id
_entity_poly.type
_entity_poly.pdbx_seq_one_letter_code
_entity_poly.pdbx_strand_id
1 'polypeptide(L)'
;RRGRAQEAEEVLREMLSSPGIEPNVKSFNSVINAWSKSEADDAPERCKRLLDDMTHLASSTNNKDLTPNTVTYNTVIDAYARRGRAQEAEEVLRDMLNTPRIKPNAQSFDIVMNAWSKSDTDDAPDHCQRLLSDLMELACSTKNKGLEPDETVYRTVVDAYKRRGRGSEVPKEILRQIVNAP
;
A
#
# COMPACT_ATOMS: atom_id res chain seq x y z
N ARG A 1 2.00 -12.14 -18.25
CA ARG A 1 3.41 -11.61 -18.27
C ARG A 1 4.29 -12.11 -17.09
N ARG A 2 4.12 -13.36 -16.64
CA ARG A 2 4.83 -13.94 -15.47
C ARG A 2 6.35 -14.12 -15.67
N GLY A 3 6.77 -14.52 -16.87
CA GLY A 3 8.19 -14.80 -17.18
C GLY A 3 9.12 -13.64 -16.87
N ARG A 4 8.74 -12.40 -17.21
CA ARG A 4 9.57 -11.21 -16.96
C ARG A 4 9.79 -10.90 -15.47
N ALA A 5 8.80 -11.14 -14.62
CA ALA A 5 8.93 -10.90 -13.18
C ALA A 5 9.84 -11.95 -12.54
N GLN A 6 9.70 -13.21 -12.98
CA GLN A 6 10.53 -14.33 -12.56
C GLN A 6 12.00 -14.12 -12.99
N GLU A 7 12.24 -13.78 -14.25
CA GLU A 7 13.58 -13.45 -14.78
C GLU A 7 14.22 -12.29 -14.00
N ALA A 8 13.46 -11.23 -13.70
CA ALA A 8 13.97 -10.11 -12.92
C ALA A 8 14.34 -10.51 -11.47
N GLU A 9 13.57 -11.41 -10.85
CA GLU A 9 13.89 -11.95 -9.52
C GLU A 9 15.14 -12.83 -9.56
N GLU A 10 15.31 -13.65 -10.60
CA GLU A 10 16.50 -14.48 -10.80
C GLU A 10 17.76 -13.62 -10.93
N VAL A 11 17.72 -12.54 -11.72
CA VAL A 11 18.84 -11.57 -11.83
C VAL A 11 19.16 -10.92 -10.48
N LEU A 12 18.15 -10.58 -9.68
CA LEU A 12 18.37 -10.03 -8.34
C LEU A 12 19.04 -11.06 -7.41
N ARG A 13 18.65 -12.33 -7.49
CA ARG A 13 19.27 -13.43 -6.72
C ARG A 13 20.72 -13.69 -7.13
N GLU A 14 21.02 -13.64 -8.42
CA GLU A 14 22.38 -13.74 -8.93
C GLU A 14 23.25 -12.58 -8.44
N MET A 15 22.72 -11.36 -8.45
CA MET A 15 23.41 -10.19 -7.89
C MET A 15 23.69 -10.36 -6.39
N LEU A 16 22.72 -10.84 -5.61
CA LEU A 16 22.89 -11.13 -4.18
C LEU A 16 23.95 -12.21 -3.90
N SER A 17 24.17 -13.14 -4.83
CA SER A 17 25.13 -14.24 -4.69
C SER A 17 26.52 -13.92 -5.23
N SER A 18 26.65 -12.84 -6.01
CA SER A 18 27.88 -12.46 -6.70
C SER A 18 28.74 -11.53 -5.84
N PRO A 19 29.98 -11.90 -5.48
CA PRO A 19 30.85 -11.03 -4.70
C PRO A 19 31.11 -9.71 -5.43
N GLY A 20 30.93 -8.58 -4.74
CA GLY A 20 31.24 -7.24 -5.25
C GLY A 20 30.12 -6.55 -6.05
N ILE A 21 28.96 -7.19 -6.22
CA ILE A 21 27.77 -6.54 -6.80
C ILE A 21 26.71 -6.39 -5.71
N GLU A 22 26.50 -5.17 -5.21
CA GLU A 22 25.54 -4.92 -4.15
C GLU A 22 24.20 -4.43 -4.72
N PRO A 23 23.07 -5.10 -4.40
CA PRO A 23 21.76 -4.55 -4.70
C PRO A 23 21.54 -3.23 -3.98
N ASN A 24 20.71 -2.38 -4.59
CA ASN A 24 20.20 -1.17 -3.96
C ASN A 24 18.66 -1.14 -4.04
N VAL A 25 18.07 -0.09 -3.47
CA VAL A 25 16.62 0.16 -3.50
C VAL A 25 16.02 0.05 -4.91
N LYS A 26 16.74 0.53 -5.94
CA LYS A 26 16.22 0.51 -7.32
C LYS A 26 16.13 -0.91 -7.86
N SER A 27 17.11 -1.76 -7.57
CA SER A 27 17.10 -3.16 -7.98
C SER A 27 15.90 -3.89 -7.38
N PHE A 28 15.69 -3.78 -6.07
CA PHE A 28 14.52 -4.36 -5.38
C PHE A 28 13.20 -3.79 -5.89
N ASN A 29 13.06 -2.46 -5.97
CA ASN A 29 11.83 -1.82 -6.44
C ASN A 29 11.48 -2.21 -7.87
N SER A 30 12.46 -2.45 -8.74
CA SER A 30 12.23 -2.89 -10.11
C SER A 30 11.59 -4.29 -10.15
N VAL A 31 12.10 -5.22 -9.34
CA VAL A 31 11.57 -6.58 -9.24
C VAL A 31 10.19 -6.59 -8.55
N ILE A 32 10.03 -5.85 -7.46
CA ILE A 32 8.74 -5.71 -6.76
C ILE A 32 7.67 -5.13 -7.69
N ASN A 33 8.00 -4.10 -8.48
CA ASN A 33 7.09 -3.52 -9.46
C ASN A 33 6.82 -4.45 -10.66
N ALA A 34 7.76 -5.31 -11.02
CA ALA A 34 7.52 -6.34 -12.03
C ALA A 34 6.52 -7.40 -11.52
N TRP A 35 6.68 -7.85 -10.26
CA TRP A 35 5.74 -8.75 -9.61
C TRP A 35 4.37 -8.11 -9.39
N SER A 36 4.28 -6.86 -8.94
CA SER A 36 2.98 -6.21 -8.68
C SER A 36 2.10 -6.09 -9.93
N LYS A 37 2.72 -6.09 -11.11
CA LYS A 37 2.07 -6.08 -12.44
C LYS A 37 1.98 -7.46 -13.07
N SER A 38 2.46 -8.50 -12.40
CA SER A 38 2.37 -9.88 -12.86
C SER A 38 0.96 -10.42 -12.61
N GLU A 39 0.51 -11.27 -13.53
CA GLU A 39 -0.78 -11.98 -13.43
C GLU A 39 -0.69 -13.24 -12.57
N ALA A 40 0.52 -13.64 -12.12
CA ALA A 40 0.69 -14.80 -11.24
C ALA A 40 -0.07 -14.65 -9.93
N ASP A 41 -0.66 -15.75 -9.45
CA ASP A 41 -1.48 -15.75 -8.23
C ASP A 41 -0.65 -15.49 -6.97
N ASP A 42 0.60 -15.96 -6.94
CA ASP A 42 1.57 -15.74 -5.86
C ASP A 42 2.31 -14.40 -5.96
N ALA A 43 1.93 -13.52 -6.89
CA ALA A 43 2.62 -12.24 -7.09
C ALA A 43 2.61 -11.33 -5.85
N PRO A 44 1.50 -11.17 -5.10
CA PRO A 44 1.53 -10.37 -3.87
C PRO A 44 2.46 -10.94 -2.80
N GLU A 45 2.47 -12.26 -2.61
CA GLU A 45 3.39 -12.96 -1.71
C GLU A 45 4.85 -12.74 -2.11
N ARG A 46 5.14 -12.75 -3.42
CA ARG A 46 6.48 -12.45 -3.95
C ARG A 46 6.89 -11.01 -3.64
N CYS A 47 5.99 -10.05 -3.86
CA CYS A 47 6.22 -8.65 -3.50
C CYS A 47 6.52 -8.48 -2.01
N LYS A 48 5.73 -9.13 -1.14
CA LYS A 48 5.91 -9.06 0.32
C LYS A 48 7.22 -9.71 0.77
N ARG A 49 7.55 -10.90 0.26
CA ARG A 49 8.85 -11.55 0.54
C ARG A 49 10.03 -10.67 0.15
N LEU A 50 10.00 -10.05 -1.03
CA LEU A 50 11.08 -9.15 -1.46
C LEU A 50 11.20 -7.88 -0.59
N LEU A 51 10.08 -7.35 -0.09
CA LEU A 51 10.08 -6.26 0.89
C LEU A 51 10.71 -6.69 2.22
N ASP A 52 10.37 -7.88 2.70
CA ASP A 52 10.91 -8.42 3.95
C ASP A 52 12.41 -8.74 3.81
N ASP A 53 12.84 -9.32 2.68
CA ASP A 53 14.24 -9.58 2.34
C ASP A 53 15.04 -8.28 2.27
N MET A 54 14.50 -7.24 1.63
CA MET A 54 15.11 -5.91 1.55
C MET A 54 15.27 -5.28 2.94
N THR A 55 14.26 -5.43 3.81
CA THR A 55 14.28 -4.93 5.19
C THR A 55 15.33 -5.65 6.03
N HIS A 56 15.37 -6.98 5.93
CA HIS A 56 16.33 -7.82 6.63
C HIS A 56 17.76 -7.51 6.17
N LEU A 57 17.99 -7.38 4.87
CA LEU A 57 19.30 -7.06 4.31
C LEU A 57 19.77 -5.67 4.73
N ALA A 58 18.90 -4.65 4.67
CA ALA A 58 19.24 -3.30 5.13
C ALA A 58 19.64 -3.28 6.61
N SER A 59 18.99 -4.10 7.43
CA SER A 59 19.28 -4.22 8.86
C SER A 59 20.58 -4.99 9.13
N SER A 60 20.80 -6.12 8.46
CA SER A 60 21.97 -6.98 8.68
C SER A 60 23.27 -6.36 8.16
N THR A 61 23.20 -5.53 7.11
CA THR A 61 24.36 -4.79 6.58
C THR A 61 24.45 -3.37 7.13
N ASN A 62 23.53 -2.94 8.00
CA ASN A 62 23.40 -1.56 8.49
C ASN A 62 23.39 -0.52 7.34
N ASN A 63 22.86 -0.91 6.17
CA ASN A 63 22.83 -0.08 4.98
C ASN A 63 21.49 0.65 4.88
N LYS A 64 21.48 1.91 5.33
CA LYS A 64 20.29 2.76 5.29
C LYS A 64 19.83 3.06 3.86
N ASP A 65 20.74 3.03 2.89
CA ASP A 65 20.41 3.25 1.48
C ASP A 65 19.72 2.05 0.84
N LEU A 66 19.58 0.95 1.58
CA LEU A 66 18.78 -0.22 1.22
C LEU A 66 17.42 -0.28 1.95
N THR A 67 17.13 0.67 2.85
CA THR A 67 15.85 0.67 3.59
C THR A 67 14.67 0.88 2.63
N PRO A 68 13.60 0.06 2.70
CA PRO A 68 12.40 0.30 1.91
C PRO A 68 11.82 1.69 2.14
N ASN A 69 11.18 2.24 1.12
CA ASN A 69 10.56 3.57 1.21
C ASN A 69 9.07 3.51 0.89
N THR A 70 8.41 4.68 0.94
CA THR A 70 6.97 4.82 0.63
C THR A 70 6.58 4.21 -0.71
N VAL A 71 7.42 4.33 -1.73
CA VAL A 71 7.15 3.73 -3.05
C VAL A 71 7.20 2.21 -2.98
N THR A 72 8.18 1.64 -2.27
CA THR A 72 8.28 0.19 -2.07
C THR A 72 7.02 -0.36 -1.42
N TYR A 73 6.60 0.22 -0.29
CA TYR A 73 5.38 -0.19 0.42
C TYR A 73 4.13 -0.02 -0.43
N ASN A 74 3.91 1.15 -1.04
CA ASN A 74 2.75 1.38 -1.90
C ASN A 74 2.67 0.37 -3.06
N THR A 75 3.81 -0.08 -3.58
CA THR A 75 3.84 -1.09 -4.66
C THR A 75 3.39 -2.47 -4.16
N VAL A 76 3.77 -2.86 -2.94
CA VAL A 76 3.31 -4.12 -2.32
C VAL A 76 1.83 -4.04 -1.96
N ILE A 77 1.38 -2.92 -1.39
CA ILE A 77 -0.04 -2.65 -1.09
C ILE A 77 -0.88 -2.76 -2.37
N ASP A 78 -0.45 -2.12 -3.47
CA ASP A 78 -1.14 -2.17 -4.77
C ASP A 78 -1.20 -3.60 -5.33
N ALA A 79 -0.17 -4.42 -5.10
CA ALA A 79 -0.16 -5.81 -5.53
C ALA A 79 -1.29 -6.62 -4.87
N TYR A 80 -1.51 -6.48 -3.56
CA TYR A 80 -2.63 -7.11 -2.86
C TYR A 80 -3.98 -6.49 -3.25
N ALA A 81 -4.07 -5.16 -3.32
CA ALA A 81 -5.29 -4.44 -3.68
C ALA A 81 -5.85 -4.85 -5.05
N ARG A 82 -4.97 -5.00 -6.06
CA ARG A 82 -5.35 -5.49 -7.40
C ARG A 82 -5.93 -6.89 -7.43
N ARG A 83 -5.67 -7.69 -6.40
CA ARG A 83 -6.19 -9.06 -6.24
C ARG A 83 -7.44 -9.12 -5.37
N GLY A 84 -8.01 -7.98 -4.99
CA GLY A 84 -9.17 -7.93 -4.09
C GLY A 84 -8.83 -8.32 -2.65
N ARG A 85 -7.53 -8.39 -2.30
CA ARG A 85 -7.04 -8.83 -1.00
C ARG A 85 -6.84 -7.62 -0.08
N ALA A 86 -7.97 -7.00 0.26
CA ALA A 86 -8.01 -5.74 0.98
C ALA A 86 -7.43 -5.86 2.41
N GLN A 87 -7.67 -6.99 3.07
CA GLN A 87 -7.15 -7.29 4.39
C GLN A 87 -5.61 -7.28 4.41
N GLU A 88 -4.98 -8.04 3.51
CA GLU A 88 -3.53 -8.11 3.42
C GLU A 88 -2.91 -6.78 2.96
N ALA A 89 -3.59 -6.05 2.07
CA ALA A 89 -3.17 -4.70 1.69
C ALA A 89 -3.15 -3.76 2.92
N GLU A 90 -4.14 -3.86 3.80
CA GLU A 90 -4.20 -3.10 5.04
C GLU A 90 -3.11 -3.54 6.04
N GLU A 91 -2.83 -4.83 6.15
CA GLU A 91 -1.75 -5.34 7.02
C GLU A 91 -0.39 -4.75 6.60
N VAL A 92 -0.10 -4.67 5.30
CA VAL A 92 1.13 -4.03 4.80
C VAL A 92 1.16 -2.52 5.09
N LEU A 93 0.01 -1.82 5.03
CA LEU A 93 -0.07 -0.42 5.46
C LEU A 93 0.20 -0.27 6.97
N ARG A 94 -0.28 -1.21 7.78
CA ARG A 94 -0.02 -1.22 9.23
C ARG A 94 1.46 -1.48 9.53
N ASP A 95 2.10 -2.40 8.81
CA ASP A 95 3.55 -2.62 8.88
C ASP A 95 4.32 -1.33 8.54
N MET A 96 3.87 -0.62 7.51
CA MET A 96 4.44 0.67 7.10
C MET A 96 4.34 1.72 8.22
N LEU A 97 3.18 1.84 8.86
CA LEU A 97 2.94 2.77 9.97
C LEU A 97 3.79 2.45 11.20
N ASN A 98 4.06 1.16 11.45
CA ASN A 98 4.88 0.69 12.56
C ASN A 98 6.39 0.73 12.27
N THR A 99 6.79 0.94 11.00
CA THR A 99 8.21 0.97 10.62
C THR A 99 8.80 2.37 10.83
N PRO A 100 9.80 2.53 11.72
CA PRO A 100 10.41 3.84 11.96
C PRO A 100 11.00 4.44 10.69
N ARG A 101 10.92 5.77 10.55
CA ARG A 101 11.46 6.57 9.43
C ARG A 101 10.71 6.44 8.10
N ILE A 102 9.81 5.47 7.96
CA ILE A 102 8.94 5.37 6.79
C ILE A 102 7.68 6.20 7.06
N LYS A 103 7.32 7.06 6.10
CA LYS A 103 6.15 7.93 6.22
C LYS A 103 5.15 7.56 5.14
N PRO A 104 3.93 7.09 5.50
CA PRO A 104 2.88 6.93 4.51
C PRO A 104 2.48 8.29 3.93
N ASN A 105 1.88 8.25 2.75
CA ASN A 105 1.27 9.40 2.11
C ASN A 105 -0.22 9.12 1.84
N ALA A 106 -0.98 10.11 1.37
CA ALA A 106 -2.41 9.93 1.09
C ALA A 106 -2.67 8.74 0.14
N GLN A 107 -1.76 8.53 -0.83
CA GLN A 107 -1.83 7.39 -1.76
C GLN A 107 -1.77 6.04 -1.05
N SER A 108 -0.97 5.88 0.01
CA SER A 108 -0.89 4.63 0.78
C SER A 108 -2.26 4.22 1.34
N PHE A 109 -3.02 5.19 1.86
CA PHE A 109 -4.36 4.97 2.40
C PHE A 109 -5.40 4.79 1.29
N ASP A 110 -5.33 5.60 0.23
CA ASP A 110 -6.27 5.54 -0.91
C ASP A 110 -6.27 4.17 -1.59
N ILE A 111 -5.09 3.56 -1.80
CA ILE A 111 -4.99 2.21 -2.39
C ILE A 111 -5.76 1.19 -1.53
N VAL A 112 -5.58 1.21 -0.21
CA VAL A 112 -6.23 0.28 0.71
C VAL A 112 -7.74 0.54 0.82
N MET A 113 -8.16 1.80 0.95
CA MET A 113 -9.58 2.17 1.00
C MET A 113 -10.30 1.79 -0.29
N ASN A 114 -9.67 2.00 -1.45
CA ASN A 114 -10.23 1.59 -2.73
C ASN A 114 -10.36 0.06 -2.83
N ALA A 115 -9.39 -0.70 -2.29
CA ALA A 115 -9.47 -2.15 -2.21
C ALA A 115 -10.65 -2.61 -1.33
N TRP A 116 -10.81 -2.06 -0.13
CA TRP A 116 -11.96 -2.34 0.74
C TRP A 116 -13.28 -1.95 0.08
N SER A 117 -13.36 -0.78 -0.57
CA SER A 117 -14.58 -0.32 -1.25
C SER A 117 -15.06 -1.26 -2.35
N LYS A 118 -14.18 -2.13 -2.86
CA LYS A 118 -14.43 -3.12 -3.91
C LYS A 118 -14.44 -4.56 -3.40
N SER A 119 -14.18 -4.79 -2.10
CA SER A 119 -14.29 -6.12 -1.52
C SER A 119 -15.76 -6.58 -1.58
N ASP A 120 -16.06 -7.79 -1.10
CA ASP A 120 -17.43 -8.26 -0.88
C ASP A 120 -17.81 -8.37 0.61
N THR A 121 -16.98 -7.85 1.50
CA THR A 121 -17.17 -7.94 2.96
C THR A 121 -18.11 -6.86 3.50
N ASP A 122 -19.04 -7.21 4.38
CA ASP A 122 -20.06 -6.30 4.93
C ASP A 122 -19.46 -5.17 5.79
N ASP A 123 -18.29 -5.41 6.37
CA ASP A 123 -17.50 -4.49 7.20
C ASP A 123 -16.61 -3.53 6.39
N ALA A 124 -16.56 -3.67 5.06
CA ALA A 124 -15.78 -2.79 4.20
C ALA A 124 -15.97 -1.28 4.47
N PRO A 125 -17.21 -0.77 4.69
CA PRO A 125 -17.41 0.63 5.02
C PRO A 125 -16.76 1.03 6.35
N ASP A 126 -16.76 0.14 7.34
CA ASP A 126 -16.19 0.38 8.66
C ASP A 126 -14.65 0.44 8.58
N HIS A 127 -14.04 -0.42 7.75
CA HIS A 127 -12.61 -0.34 7.41
C HIS A 127 -12.26 0.97 6.71
N CYS A 128 -13.01 1.36 5.68
CA CYS A 128 -12.80 2.62 4.96
C CYS A 128 -12.90 3.85 5.90
N GLN A 129 -13.90 3.88 6.78
CA GLN A 129 -14.08 4.98 7.73
C GLN A 129 -12.96 5.05 8.77
N ARG A 130 -12.50 3.91 9.28
CA ARG A 130 -11.36 3.89 10.22
C ARG A 130 -10.09 4.37 9.53
N LEU A 131 -9.79 3.89 8.32
CA LEU A 131 -8.63 4.34 7.56
C LEU A 131 -8.66 5.84 7.24
N LEU A 132 -9.83 6.40 6.94
CA LEU A 132 -10.01 7.85 6.80
C LEU A 132 -9.71 8.58 8.12
N SER A 133 -10.19 8.05 9.24
CA SER A 133 -9.93 8.63 10.57
C SER A 133 -8.44 8.61 10.90
N ASP A 134 -7.77 7.49 10.65
CA ASP A 134 -6.32 7.31 10.83
C ASP A 134 -5.53 8.29 9.94
N LEU A 135 -5.96 8.49 8.68
CA LEU A 135 -5.35 9.45 7.75
C LEU A 135 -5.48 10.90 8.26
N MET A 136 -6.68 11.29 8.73
CA MET A 136 -6.94 12.63 9.26
C MET A 136 -6.15 12.91 10.54
N GLU A 137 -6.07 11.93 11.45
CA GLU A 137 -5.27 12.04 12.67
C GLU A 137 -3.78 12.16 12.33
N LEU A 138 -3.29 11.39 11.37
CA LEU A 138 -1.91 11.48 10.92
C LEU A 138 -1.62 12.83 10.24
N ALA A 139 -2.52 13.34 9.41
CA ALA A 139 -2.39 14.66 8.80
C ALA A 139 -2.31 15.78 9.86
N CYS A 140 -3.18 15.70 10.88
CA CYS A 140 -3.23 16.66 11.98
C CYS A 140 -1.96 16.62 12.86
N SER A 141 -1.55 15.42 13.31
CA SER A 141 -0.39 15.24 14.20
C SER A 141 0.93 15.60 13.51
N THR A 142 1.07 15.31 12.21
CA THR A 142 2.28 15.61 11.45
C THR A 142 2.29 17.00 10.81
N LYS A 143 1.15 17.72 10.82
CA LYS A 143 0.93 18.97 10.08
C LYS A 143 1.32 18.87 8.60
N ASN A 144 1.12 17.70 8.00
CA ASN A 144 1.51 17.42 6.63
C ASN A 144 0.30 17.54 5.69
N LYS A 145 0.27 18.62 4.91
CA LYS A 145 -0.79 18.84 3.91
C LYS A 145 -0.88 17.75 2.85
N GLY A 146 0.21 17.01 2.58
CA GLY A 146 0.22 15.89 1.65
C GLY A 146 -0.52 14.64 2.16
N LEU A 147 -1.05 14.70 3.39
CA LEU A 147 -1.91 13.68 4.00
C LEU A 147 -3.37 14.14 4.13
N GLU A 148 -3.72 15.35 3.70
CA GLU A 148 -5.10 15.78 3.71
C GLU A 148 -5.91 14.89 2.76
N PRO A 149 -7.02 14.28 3.23
CA PRO A 149 -7.91 13.52 2.36
C PRO A 149 -8.46 14.43 1.26
N ASP A 150 -8.41 13.97 0.02
CA ASP A 150 -9.02 14.66 -1.10
C ASP A 150 -10.47 14.18 -1.33
N GLU A 151 -11.15 14.81 -2.30
CA GLU A 151 -12.52 14.44 -2.66
C GLU A 151 -12.64 12.96 -3.07
N THR A 152 -11.60 12.40 -3.69
CA THR A 152 -11.57 10.99 -4.12
C THR A 152 -11.65 10.06 -2.92
N VAL A 153 -10.90 10.34 -1.86
CA VAL A 153 -10.95 9.57 -0.62
C VAL A 153 -12.36 9.57 -0.02
N TYR A 154 -12.99 10.74 0.11
CA TYR A 154 -14.36 10.82 0.64
C TYR A 154 -15.36 10.06 -0.25
N ARG A 155 -15.23 10.17 -1.57
CA ARG A 155 -16.06 9.44 -2.54
C ARG A 155 -15.90 7.93 -2.38
N THR A 156 -14.68 7.44 -2.20
CA THR A 156 -14.39 6.01 -1.97
C THR A 156 -15.10 5.48 -0.73
N VAL A 157 -15.13 6.23 0.38
CA VAL A 157 -15.87 5.82 1.59
C VAL A 157 -17.37 5.76 1.30
N VAL A 158 -17.94 6.77 0.65
CA VAL A 158 -19.37 6.78 0.29
C VAL A 158 -19.74 5.62 -0.63
N ASP A 159 -18.89 5.32 -1.61
CA ASP A 159 -19.10 4.21 -2.53
C ASP A 159 -19.05 2.85 -1.81
N ALA A 160 -18.18 2.69 -0.82
CA ALA A 160 -18.14 1.49 0.03
C ALA A 160 -19.49 1.27 0.74
N TYR A 161 -20.04 2.32 1.38
CA TYR A 161 -21.36 2.27 2.01
C TYR A 161 -22.48 1.95 1.01
N LYS A 162 -22.48 2.60 -0.16
CA LYS A 162 -23.50 2.39 -1.20
C LYS A 162 -23.51 0.96 -1.73
N ARG A 163 -22.33 0.38 -2.00
CA ARG A 163 -22.20 -1.00 -2.49
C ARG A 163 -22.72 -2.02 -1.50
N ARG A 164 -22.75 -1.69 -0.20
CA ARG A 164 -23.35 -2.52 0.85
C ARG A 164 -24.80 -2.23 1.16
N GLY A 165 -25.45 -1.34 0.41
CA GLY A 165 -26.81 -0.91 0.72
C GLY A 165 -26.93 -0.11 2.02
N ARG A 166 -25.80 0.24 2.66
CA ARG A 166 -25.71 1.01 3.91
C ARG A 166 -25.61 2.52 3.64
N GLY A 167 -26.12 2.99 2.49
CA GLY A 167 -25.98 4.39 2.07
C GLY A 167 -26.57 5.41 3.06
N SER A 168 -27.56 5.02 3.87
CA SER A 168 -28.14 5.84 4.94
C SER A 168 -27.23 5.99 6.17
N GLU A 169 -26.25 5.12 6.33
CA GLU A 169 -25.31 5.11 7.47
C GLU A 169 -24.07 5.98 7.22
N VAL A 170 -23.91 6.52 6.00
CA VAL A 170 -22.78 7.39 5.68
C VAL A 170 -22.71 8.56 6.67
N PRO A 171 -21.58 8.76 7.36
CA PRO A 171 -21.41 9.87 8.29
C PRO A 171 -21.67 11.22 7.62
N LYS A 172 -22.50 12.07 8.27
CA LYS A 172 -22.86 13.40 7.75
C LYS A 172 -21.66 14.28 7.48
N GLU A 173 -20.58 14.12 8.24
CA GLU A 173 -19.33 14.87 8.03
C GLU A 173 -18.70 14.54 6.68
N ILE A 174 -18.66 13.26 6.29
CA ILE A 174 -18.15 12.82 4.99
C ILE A 174 -19.00 13.39 3.84
N LEU A 175 -20.33 13.38 3.99
CA LEU A 175 -21.23 13.98 3.00
C LEU A 175 -21.01 15.48 2.84
N ARG A 176 -20.73 16.22 3.93
CA ARG A 176 -20.43 17.65 3.86
C ARG A 176 -19.14 17.93 3.10
N GLN A 177 -18.11 17.12 3.27
CA GLN A 177 -16.84 17.30 2.55
C GLN A 177 -17.02 17.15 1.03
N ILE A 178 -17.88 16.22 0.58
CA ILE A 178 -18.20 16.05 -0.84
C ILE A 178 -19.04 17.22 -1.39
N VAL A 179 -20.05 17.68 -0.65
CA VAL A 179 -20.93 18.76 -1.10
C VAL A 179 -20.22 20.12 -1.16
N ASN A 180 -19.24 20.34 -0.28
CA ASN A 180 -18.48 21.58 -0.20
C ASN A 180 -17.17 21.53 -1.02
N ALA A 181 -16.89 20.45 -1.75
CA ALA A 181 -15.76 20.39 -2.65
C ALA A 181 -15.98 21.38 -3.83
N PRO A 182 -14.96 22.18 -4.20
CA PRO A 182 -15.08 23.21 -5.23
C PRO A 182 -15.23 22.66 -6.66
#